data_AF-A0A9D3YMK8-F1
#
_entry.id   AF-A0A9D3YMK8-F1
#
_cell.length_a   1.000
_cell.length_b   1.000
_cell.length_c   1.000
_cell.angle_alpha   90.00
_cell.angle_beta   90.00
_cell.angle_gamma   90.00
#
_symmetry.space_group_name_H-M   'P 1'
#
loop_
_entity.id
_entity.type
_entity.pdbx_description
1 polymer ?
#
loop_
_entity_poly.entity_id
_entity_poly.type
_entity_poly.pdbx_seq_one_letter_code
_entity_poly.pdbx_strand_id
1 'polypeptide(L)'
;MWKYELGTVADLADNTPTKGKWKTRVLKAVHSYWSDQIDSLTPLYSTLFFLRQDKYVPGKILPLLSLEYTARESERLKTKVRLLTGTYMLQTKRKNFNQYDINPTCQMCGEENETAEHFVLKCSALHSVRQSIMVDIERQWGR
;
A
#
# COMPACT_ATOMS: atom_id res chain seq x y z
N MET A 1 11.80 -6.37 -24.51
CA MET A 1 11.15 -5.05 -24.56
C MET A 1 11.42 -4.35 -23.23
N TRP A 2 12.01 -3.16 -23.23
CA TRP A 2 12.44 -2.51 -21.98
C TRP A 2 11.22 -1.93 -21.26
N LYS A 3 11.07 -2.25 -19.97
CA LYS A 3 9.91 -1.88 -19.14
C LYS A 3 9.58 -0.37 -19.09
N TYR A 4 10.56 0.49 -19.33
CA TYR A 4 10.43 1.95 -19.17
C TYR A 4 10.63 2.74 -20.47
N GLU A 5 10.70 2.07 -21.63
CA GLU A 5 10.78 2.71 -22.96
C GLU A 5 11.75 3.91 -23.05
N LEU A 6 12.96 3.76 -22.48
CA LEU A 6 13.93 4.86 -22.35
C LEU A 6 14.60 5.29 -23.67
N GLY A 7 14.14 4.75 -24.81
CA GLY A 7 14.79 4.85 -26.11
C GLY A 7 15.82 3.75 -26.34
N THR A 8 16.38 3.73 -27.54
CA THR A 8 17.45 2.82 -27.95
C THR A 8 18.83 3.39 -27.61
N VAL A 9 19.87 2.55 -27.71
CA VAL A 9 21.26 3.01 -27.54
C VAL A 9 21.65 4.04 -28.61
N ALA A 10 21.11 3.92 -29.83
CA ALA A 10 21.34 4.88 -30.91
C ALA A 10 20.79 6.27 -30.55
N ASP A 11 19.55 6.33 -30.01
CA ASP A 11 18.93 7.60 -29.58
C ASP A 11 19.74 8.31 -28.49
N LEU A 12 20.47 7.55 -27.67
CA LEU A 12 21.35 8.05 -26.62
C LEU A 12 22.69 8.54 -27.16
N ALA A 13 23.23 7.89 -28.19
CA ALA A 13 24.48 8.28 -28.83
C ALA A 13 24.32 9.61 -29.58
N ASP A 14 23.23 9.76 -30.34
CA ASP A 14 22.98 10.96 -31.15
C ASP A 14 22.66 12.20 -30.30
N ASN A 15 22.12 12.00 -29.08
CA ASN A 15 21.73 13.08 -28.18
C ASN A 15 22.14 12.76 -26.74
N THR A 16 23.45 12.69 -26.48
CA THR A 16 23.98 12.34 -25.17
C THR A 16 23.49 13.33 -24.10
N PRO A 17 22.59 12.90 -23.19
CA PRO A 17 22.04 13.79 -22.17
C PRO A 17 23.08 14.05 -21.08
N THR A 18 23.06 15.24 -20.49
CA THR A 18 23.78 15.45 -19.23
C THR A 18 23.23 14.52 -18.15
N LYS A 19 24.04 14.16 -17.15
CA LYS A 19 23.63 13.31 -16.02
C LYS A 19 22.29 13.75 -15.40
N GLY A 20 22.09 15.07 -15.26
CA GLY A 20 20.84 15.65 -14.76
C GLY A 20 19.65 15.40 -15.68
N LYS A 21 19.79 15.69 -16.98
CA LYS A 21 18.73 15.44 -17.98
C LYS A 21 18.38 13.96 -18.08
N TRP A 22 19.38 13.08 -18.03
CA TRP A 22 19.18 11.64 -18.03
C TRP A 22 18.40 11.18 -16.80
N LYS A 23 18.82 11.61 -15.60
CA LYS A 23 18.11 11.30 -14.36
C LYS A 23 16.65 11.72 -14.42
N THR A 24 16.36 12.92 -14.91
CA THR A 24 14.98 13.42 -15.09
C THR A 24 14.19 12.57 -16.08
N ARG A 25 14.77 12.18 -17.22
CA ARG A 25 14.13 11.31 -18.22
C ARG A 25 13.79 9.95 -17.62
N VAL A 26 14.73 9.32 -16.92
CA VAL A 26 14.54 8.03 -16.25
C VAL A 26 13.44 8.13 -15.20
N LEU A 27 13.48 9.14 -14.33
CA LEU A 27 12.46 9.34 -13.31
C LEU A 27 11.08 9.53 -13.93
N LYS A 28 10.96 10.36 -14.98
CA LYS A 28 9.70 10.57 -15.69
C LYS A 28 9.14 9.27 -16.26
N ALA A 29 9.98 8.47 -16.91
CA ALA A 29 9.56 7.19 -17.49
C ALA A 29 9.12 6.18 -16.44
N VAL A 30 9.88 6.05 -15.35
CA VAL A 30 9.52 5.18 -14.21
C VAL A 30 8.20 5.65 -13.57
N HIS A 31 8.04 6.96 -13.37
CA HIS A 31 6.83 7.52 -12.79
C HIS A 31 5.61 7.29 -13.67
N SER A 32 5.71 7.56 -14.97
CA SER A 32 4.64 7.31 -15.94
C SER A 32 4.22 5.85 -15.91
N TYR A 33 5.18 4.94 -16.04
CA TYR A 33 4.91 3.50 -16.02
C TYR A 33 4.11 3.09 -14.77
N TRP A 34 4.55 3.50 -13.58
CA TRP A 34 3.88 3.09 -12.35
C TRP A 34 2.52 3.78 -12.14
N SER A 35 2.35 5.02 -12.58
CA SER A 35 1.05 5.66 -12.65
C SER A 35 0.09 4.87 -13.53
N ASP A 36 0.51 4.55 -14.77
CA ASP A 36 -0.30 3.79 -15.73
C ASP A 36 -0.67 2.41 -15.18
N GLN A 37 0.27 1.75 -14.49
CA GLN A 37 -0.01 0.49 -13.81
C GLN A 37 -1.07 0.65 -12.72
N ILE A 38 -0.95 1.63 -11.83
CA ILE A 38 -1.95 1.87 -10.78
C ILE A 38 -3.32 2.16 -11.40
N ASP A 39 -3.37 3.00 -12.44
CA ASP A 39 -4.61 3.32 -13.12
C ASP A 39 -5.24 2.09 -13.79
N SER A 40 -4.43 1.23 -14.42
CA SER A 40 -4.92 -0.01 -15.04
C SER A 40 -5.40 -1.05 -14.04
N LEU A 41 -4.79 -1.11 -12.85
CA LEU A 41 -5.12 -2.07 -11.80
C LEU A 41 -6.27 -1.58 -10.91
N THR A 42 -6.51 -0.28 -10.81
CA THR A 42 -7.55 0.30 -9.95
C THR A 42 -8.95 -0.26 -10.21
N PRO A 43 -9.41 -0.45 -11.47
CA PRO A 43 -10.70 -1.08 -11.76
C PRO A 43 -10.78 -2.53 -11.28
N LEU A 44 -9.64 -3.24 -11.21
CA LEU A 44 -9.56 -4.64 -10.82
C LEU A 44 -9.48 -4.82 -9.30
N TYR A 45 -8.89 -3.83 -8.61
CA TYR A 45 -8.65 -3.86 -7.18
C TYR A 45 -9.20 -2.59 -6.55
N SER A 46 -10.40 -2.70 -5.97
CA SER A 46 -11.07 -1.60 -5.27
C SER A 46 -10.22 -0.97 -4.17
N THR A 47 -9.24 -1.71 -3.61
CA THR A 47 -8.33 -1.20 -2.60
C THR A 47 -7.26 -0.25 -3.17
N LEU A 48 -6.86 -0.40 -4.44
CA LEU A 48 -5.93 0.53 -5.10
C LEU A 48 -6.55 1.91 -5.35
N PHE A 49 -7.87 2.03 -5.28
CA PHE A 49 -8.57 3.33 -5.25
C PHE A 49 -7.98 4.27 -4.19
N PHE A 50 -7.55 3.76 -3.04
CA PHE A 50 -6.95 4.57 -1.98
C PHE A 50 -5.56 5.12 -2.34
N LEU A 51 -4.88 4.51 -3.31
CA LEU A 51 -3.63 5.04 -3.89
C LEU A 51 -3.89 6.05 -5.00
N ARG A 52 -5.08 6.03 -5.62
CA ARG A 52 -5.46 6.94 -6.72
C ARG A 52 -5.85 8.34 -6.26
N GLN A 53 -5.94 8.60 -4.94
CA GLN A 53 -6.11 9.97 -4.46
C GLN A 53 -4.99 10.82 -5.07
N ASP A 54 -5.33 12.01 -5.55
CA ASP A 54 -4.50 13.18 -5.91
C ASP A 54 -3.21 13.40 -5.09
N LYS A 55 -3.07 12.67 -3.98
CA LYS A 55 -1.96 12.58 -3.06
C LYS A 55 -0.83 11.62 -3.47
N TYR A 56 -1.06 10.63 -4.34
CA TYR A 56 0.02 9.76 -4.80
C TYR A 56 0.73 10.40 -5.99
N VAL A 57 2.01 10.67 -5.78
CA VAL A 57 2.94 11.06 -6.85
C VAL A 57 4.02 9.99 -6.87
N PRO A 58 4.21 9.25 -7.98
CA PRO A 58 5.31 8.31 -8.07
C PRO A 58 6.64 8.96 -7.68
N GLY A 59 7.47 8.22 -6.94
CA GLY A 59 8.73 8.73 -6.40
C GLY A 59 8.61 9.64 -5.18
N LYS A 60 7.40 10.05 -4.78
CA LYS A 60 7.15 10.61 -3.44
C LYS A 60 6.71 9.52 -2.49
N ILE A 61 7.23 9.60 -1.27
CA ILE A 61 6.79 8.77 -0.16
C ILE A 61 5.30 9.09 0.07
N LEU A 62 4.45 8.07 0.19
CA LEU A 62 3.05 8.27 0.55
C LEU A 62 2.99 9.12 1.83
N PRO A 63 2.07 10.07 1.97
CA PRO A 63 1.97 10.86 3.21
C PRO A 63 1.82 9.99 4.47
N LEU A 64 1.23 8.79 4.33
CA LEU A 64 1.14 7.80 5.40
C LEU A 64 2.51 7.18 5.79
N LEU A 65 3.54 7.38 4.98
CA LEU A 65 4.90 6.86 5.14
C LEU A 65 5.92 7.97 5.44
N SER A 66 5.50 9.25 5.50
CA SER A 66 6.42 10.39 5.58
C SER A 66 6.78 10.85 6.99
N LEU A 67 6.33 10.14 8.03
CA LEU A 67 6.68 10.47 9.42
C LEU A 67 7.84 9.60 9.90
N GLU A 68 8.62 10.11 10.85
CA GLU A 68 9.55 9.27 11.60
C GLU A 68 8.75 8.30 12.46
N TYR A 69 8.95 7.00 12.24
CA TYR A 69 8.24 5.94 12.93
C TYR A 69 9.19 5.18 13.83
N THR A 70 8.73 4.87 15.05
CA THR A 70 9.32 3.82 15.87
C THR A 70 9.24 2.47 15.14
N ALA A 71 10.03 1.48 15.58
CA ALA A 71 9.98 0.12 15.02
C ALA A 71 8.55 -0.47 15.06
N ARG A 72 7.80 -0.21 16.15
CA ARG A 72 6.41 -0.65 16.30
C ARG A 72 5.47 0.03 15.31
N GLU A 73 5.65 1.33 15.08
CA GLU A 73 4.83 2.06 14.11
C GLU A 73 5.14 1.65 12.67
N SER A 74 6.40 1.35 12.37
CA SER A 74 6.83 0.82 11.07
C SER A 74 6.14 -0.51 10.73
N GLU A 75 6.03 -1.43 11.69
CA GLU A 75 5.33 -2.70 11.50
C GLU A 75 3.81 -2.52 11.33
N ARG A 76 3.19 -1.61 12.11
CA ARG A 76 1.78 -1.23 11.92
C ARG A 76 1.55 -0.62 10.54
N LEU A 77 2.49 0.18 10.07
CA LEU A 77 2.39 0.86 8.79
C LEU A 77 2.47 -0.12 7.62
N LYS A 78 3.40 -1.07 7.68
CA LYS A 78 3.47 -2.20 6.73
C LYS A 78 2.15 -2.97 6.68
N THR A 79 1.53 -3.20 7.83
CA THR A 79 0.20 -3.82 7.92
C THR A 79 -0.88 -2.96 7.24
N LYS A 80 -0.90 -1.65 7.50
CA LYS A 80 -1.82 -0.70 6.84
C LYS A 80 -1.64 -0.68 5.33
N VAL A 81 -0.41 -0.66 4.82
CA VAL A 81 -0.14 -0.71 3.37
C VAL A 81 -0.64 -2.02 2.76
N ARG A 82 -0.45 -3.16 3.45
CA ARG A 82 -0.98 -4.45 2.99
C ARG A 82 -2.51 -4.47 2.98
N LEU A 83 -3.16 -3.85 3.96
CA LEU A 83 -4.62 -3.71 3.98
C LEU A 83 -5.11 -2.85 2.81
N LEU A 84 -4.47 -1.70 2.59
CA LEU A 84 -4.76 -0.79 1.47
C LEU A 84 -4.50 -1.42 0.10
N THR A 85 -3.62 -2.42 0.01
CA THR A 85 -3.33 -3.12 -1.25
C THR A 85 -4.07 -4.45 -1.37
N GLY A 86 -4.91 -4.82 -0.39
CA GLY A 86 -5.61 -6.10 -0.38
C GLY A 86 -4.69 -7.33 -0.24
N THR A 87 -3.42 -7.13 0.12
CA THR A 87 -2.42 -8.19 0.27
C THR A 87 -2.24 -8.63 1.72
N TYR A 88 -3.08 -8.12 2.63
CA TYR A 88 -3.01 -8.49 4.04
C TYR A 88 -3.59 -9.89 4.28
N MET A 89 -2.76 -10.75 4.85
CA MET A 89 -3.16 -12.07 5.33
C MET A 89 -3.12 -12.08 6.85
N LEU A 90 -4.21 -12.48 7.49
CA LEU A 90 -4.31 -12.59 8.95
C LEU A 90 -3.21 -13.52 9.50
N GLN A 91 -2.62 -13.21 10.64
CA GLN A 91 -1.53 -14.03 11.21
C GLN A 91 -1.96 -15.47 11.47
N THR A 92 -3.20 -15.70 11.89
CA THR A 92 -3.74 -17.07 12.05
C THR A 92 -3.77 -17.85 10.74
N LYS A 93 -4.13 -17.20 9.62
CA LYS A 93 -4.02 -17.82 8.29
C LYS A 93 -2.56 -18.04 7.91
N ARG A 94 -1.69 -17.06 8.12
CA ARG A 94 -0.25 -17.17 7.80
C ARG A 94 0.40 -18.34 8.54
N LYS A 95 0.05 -18.55 9.81
CA LYS A 95 0.52 -19.67 10.63
C LYS A 95 0.15 -21.02 10.02
N ASN A 96 -1.02 -21.14 9.42
CA ASN A 96 -1.47 -22.40 8.82
C ASN A 96 -0.77 -22.72 7.49
N PHE A 97 -0.24 -21.71 6.78
CA PHE A 97 0.36 -21.89 5.45
C PHE A 97 1.89 -21.81 5.43
N ASN A 98 2.54 -21.44 6.54
CA ASN A 98 3.99 -21.36 6.61
C ASN A 98 4.59 -22.57 7.33
N GLN A 99 5.77 -22.98 6.85
CA GLN A 99 6.55 -24.06 7.47
C GLN A 99 7.24 -23.63 8.77
N TYR A 100 7.35 -22.31 9.00
CA TYR A 100 7.99 -21.73 10.17
C TYR A 100 6.95 -21.35 11.23
N ASP A 101 7.36 -21.36 12.50
CA ASP A 101 6.48 -20.89 13.59
C ASP A 101 6.25 -19.38 13.46
N ILE A 102 5.00 -19.01 13.19
CA ILE A 102 4.56 -17.62 13.09
C ILE A 102 3.77 -17.28 14.32
N ASN A 103 4.15 -16.19 14.99
CA ASN A 103 3.38 -15.64 16.08
C ASN A 103 1.97 -15.21 15.59
N PRO A 104 0.90 -15.85 16.08
CA PRO A 104 -0.46 -15.54 15.65
C PRO A 104 -1.00 -14.21 16.19
N THR A 105 -0.27 -13.47 17.04
CA THR A 105 -0.75 -12.21 17.64
C THR A 105 -1.01 -11.12 16.59
N CYS A 106 -2.09 -10.35 16.80
CA CYS A 106 -2.50 -9.21 15.99
C CYS A 106 -1.40 -8.15 15.85
N GLN A 107 -1.01 -7.82 14.61
CA GLN A 107 0.04 -6.84 14.35
C GLN A 107 -0.42 -5.39 14.62
N MET A 108 -1.72 -5.18 14.81
CA MET A 108 -2.29 -3.86 15.08
C MET A 108 -2.31 -3.54 16.58
N CYS A 109 -2.97 -4.37 17.41
CA CYS A 109 -3.02 -4.14 18.86
C CYS A 109 -1.87 -4.82 19.63
N GLY A 110 -1.46 -6.02 19.23
CA GLY A 110 -0.46 -6.82 19.94
C GLY A 110 -1.00 -7.64 21.12
N GLU A 111 -2.32 -7.77 21.27
CA GLU A 111 -2.96 -8.33 22.48
C GLU A 111 -3.40 -9.79 22.33
N GLU A 112 -4.11 -10.12 21.24
CA GLU A 112 -4.71 -11.45 21.02
C GLU A 112 -4.33 -12.04 19.66
N ASN A 113 -4.67 -13.32 19.45
CA ASN A 113 -4.53 -13.98 18.16
C ASN A 113 -5.36 -13.25 17.08
N GLU A 114 -4.75 -13.02 15.93
CA GLU A 114 -5.37 -12.33 14.81
C GLU A 114 -6.31 -13.23 14.02
N THR A 115 -7.48 -13.50 14.56
CA THR A 115 -8.60 -14.11 13.84
C THR A 115 -9.38 -13.04 13.06
N ALA A 116 -10.24 -13.46 12.12
CA ALA A 116 -11.13 -12.53 11.44
C ALA A 116 -12.07 -11.82 12.43
N GLU A 117 -12.59 -12.55 13.42
CA GLU A 117 -13.41 -12.01 14.49
C GLU A 117 -12.66 -10.95 15.32
N HIS A 118 -11.42 -11.25 15.75
CA HIS A 118 -10.61 -10.28 16.48
C HIS A 118 -10.37 -9.03 15.62
N PHE A 119 -9.90 -9.21 14.40
CA PHE A 119 -9.55 -8.10 13.51
C PHE A 119 -10.74 -7.19 13.20
N VAL A 120 -11.90 -7.79 12.87
CA VAL A 120 -13.10 -7.07 12.43
C VAL A 120 -13.95 -6.56 13.58
N LEU A 121 -13.98 -7.21 14.75
CA LEU A 121 -14.93 -6.86 15.82
C LEU A 121 -14.25 -6.38 17.10
N LYS A 122 -13.10 -6.95 17.47
CA LYS A 122 -12.52 -6.78 18.83
C LYS A 122 -11.29 -5.89 18.89
N CYS A 123 -10.49 -5.83 17.83
CA CYS A 123 -9.17 -5.20 17.85
C CYS A 123 -9.23 -3.75 18.34
N SER A 124 -8.61 -3.46 19.49
CA SER A 124 -8.64 -2.15 20.14
C SER A 124 -8.06 -1.05 19.24
N ALA A 125 -6.98 -1.36 18.51
CA ALA A 125 -6.33 -0.46 17.57
C ALA A 125 -7.21 -0.06 16.36
N LEU A 126 -8.29 -0.79 16.09
CA LEU A 126 -9.24 -0.52 14.99
C LEU A 126 -10.59 0.01 15.49
N HIS A 127 -10.76 0.22 16.80
CA HIS A 127 -12.04 0.61 17.39
C HIS A 127 -12.60 1.91 16.82
N SER A 128 -11.77 2.95 16.70
CA SER A 128 -12.20 4.26 16.15
C SER A 128 -12.68 4.16 14.71
N VAL A 129 -12.00 3.36 13.88
CA VAL A 129 -12.38 3.10 12.49
C VAL A 129 -13.73 2.37 12.44
N ARG A 130 -13.92 1.35 13.29
CA ARG A 130 -15.21 0.63 13.37
C ARG A 130 -16.35 1.53 13.78
N GLN A 131 -16.16 2.35 14.81
CA GLN A 131 -17.17 3.30 15.26
C GLN A 131 -17.58 4.26 14.13
N SER A 132 -16.62 4.79 13.37
CA SER A 132 -16.92 5.63 12.21
C SER A 132 -17.77 4.90 11.16
N ILE A 133 -17.42 3.66 10.83
CA ILE A 133 -18.16 2.86 9.84
C ILE A 133 -19.58 2.55 10.34
N MET A 134 -19.74 2.20 11.63
CA MET A 134 -21.04 1.91 12.21
C MET A 134 -21.96 3.13 12.16
N VAL A 135 -21.45 4.33 12.48
CA VAL A 135 -22.20 5.59 12.34
C VAL A 135 -22.64 5.82 10.89
N ASP A 136 -21.78 5.53 9.91
CA ASP A 136 -22.14 5.67 8.51
C ASP A 136 -23.20 4.65 8.06
N ILE A 137 -23.14 3.41 8.55
CA ILE A 137 -24.15 2.37 8.32
C ILE A 137 -25.49 2.79 8.93
N GLU A 138 -25.49 3.23 10.20
CA GLU A 138 -26.70 3.71 10.89
C GLU A 138 -27.36 4.87 10.14
N ARG A 139 -26.57 5.81 9.58
CA ARG A 139 -27.08 6.91 8.75
C ARG A 139 -27.71 6.43 7.45
N GLN A 140 -27.18 5.38 6.83
CA GLN A 140 -27.68 4.84 5.56
C GLN A 140 -28.90 3.95 5.74
N TRP A 141 -28.95 3.16 6.81
CA TRP A 141 -29.97 2.14 7.06
C TRP A 141 -31.03 2.57 8.07
N GLY A 142 -30.81 3.62 8.84
CA GLY A 142 -31.78 4.19 9.79
C GLY A 142 -32.91 4.99 9.13
N ARG A 143 -33.35 4.60 7.93
CA ARG A 143 -34.56 5.09 7.26
C ARG A 143 -35.64 4.03 7.25
#